data_AF-A0A8C7YJH2-F1
#
_entry.id   AF-A0A8C7YJH2-F1
#
_cell.length_a   1.000
_cell.length_b   1.000
_cell.length_c   1.000
_cell.angle_alpha   90.00
_cell.angle_beta   90.00
_cell.angle_gamma   90.00
#
_symmetry.space_group_name_H-M   'P 1'
#
loop_
_entity.id
_entity.type
_entity.pdbx_description
1 polymer ?
#
loop_
_entity_poly.entity_id
_entity_poly.type
_entity_poly.pdbx_seq_one_letter_code
_entity_poly.pdbx_strand_id
1 'polypeptide(L)'
;VCSLQDFSLVDSQLSDDTLGEVQNLISNQKKIYDLLLEEQKDLIHSRDDRREMTKQFKRRTEKMTLDFQKDELSYRDQLTQEKAKVDQLKQEEGDLMRQIRQVQAAIKEEGVQNDYLREQADVIKAMPDKKLVFRGATAEADDWEMFEMRSEVIYPMEGGTALITFEEEDVAQNILDMKTHHVDLGGDCRITVESRAVELMLPSAAEINSSVCPNRILVSNLPKMDEETLKNKLEIHFSKSKHKGGEVDECEYLPDSGAVVVTFVEDNIAKGLTECEFHDVRMDKKTSHRVKVTPFLSGGGEGGRGTRMTACPRTVLLTGIPHVMDRETLQDLLEIHFQKDGNGGGEIEAMLYNPLGQSTSAVFRSVSPDSQRE
;
A
#
# COMPACT_ATOMS: atom_id res chain seq x y z
N VAL A 1 0.25 48.37 -95.26
CA VAL A 1 0.82 47.94 -96.54
C VAL A 1 -0.36 47.54 -97.43
N CYS A 2 -1.03 48.51 -98.05
CA CYS A 2 -0.84 48.96 -99.44
C CYS A 2 -0.88 47.81 -100.47
N SER A 3 -2.04 47.63 -101.12
CA SER A 3 -2.13 47.38 -102.56
C SER A 3 -3.58 47.57 -103.03
N LEU A 4 -3.92 48.82 -103.35
CA LEU A 4 -4.92 49.09 -104.39
C LEU A 4 -4.25 48.70 -105.70
N GLN A 5 -4.72 47.61 -106.31
CA GLN A 5 -4.27 47.20 -107.63
C GLN A 5 -5.38 47.50 -108.62
N ASP A 6 -5.03 48.43 -109.51
CA ASP A 6 -5.75 48.89 -110.67
C ASP A 6 -6.19 47.73 -111.56
N PHE A 7 -7.43 47.76 -112.02
CA PHE A 7 -7.84 47.09 -113.26
C PHE A 7 -8.33 48.12 -114.26
N SER A 8 -7.35 48.61 -115.01
CA SER A 8 -7.35 48.97 -116.43
C SER A 8 -8.70 48.85 -117.16
N LEU A 9 -9.30 50.00 -117.47
CA LEU A 9 -10.33 50.15 -118.50
C LEU A 9 -9.63 50.46 -119.83
N VAL A 10 -9.63 49.50 -120.77
CA VAL A 10 -9.29 49.75 -122.17
C VAL A 10 -10.56 49.62 -122.97
N ASP A 11 -11.06 50.76 -123.44
CA ASP A 11 -12.05 50.88 -124.49
C ASP A 11 -11.39 50.59 -125.84
N SER A 12 -12.01 49.77 -126.68
CA SER A 12 -12.29 50.08 -128.11
C SER A 12 -12.77 48.85 -128.89
N GLN A 13 -14.07 48.81 -129.20
CA GLN A 13 -14.61 48.92 -130.57
C GLN A 13 -16.09 48.55 -130.59
N LEU A 14 -16.94 49.52 -130.96
CA LEU A 14 -18.35 49.34 -131.27
C LEU A 14 -18.51 48.48 -132.54
N SER A 15 -19.24 47.38 -132.44
CA SER A 15 -20.04 46.82 -133.54
C SER A 15 -21.47 46.61 -133.08
N ASP A 16 -22.40 46.88 -134.00
CA ASP A 16 -23.83 47.13 -133.82
C ASP A 16 -24.65 45.87 -133.44
N ASP A 17 -24.47 45.37 -132.20
CA ASP A 17 -25.32 44.35 -131.53
C ASP A 17 -25.49 44.67 -130.01
N THR A 18 -25.38 45.94 -129.66
CA THR A 18 -24.97 46.44 -128.33
C THR A 18 -26.03 46.51 -127.23
N LEU A 19 -27.32 46.29 -127.51
CA LEU A 19 -28.35 46.41 -126.45
C LEU A 19 -28.54 45.11 -125.66
N GLY A 20 -28.51 43.96 -126.33
CA GLY A 20 -28.75 42.64 -125.73
C GLY A 20 -27.61 42.17 -124.83
N GLU A 21 -26.36 42.47 -125.20
CA GLU A 21 -25.18 42.14 -124.40
C GLU A 21 -25.10 42.95 -123.11
N VAL A 22 -25.41 44.25 -123.17
CA VAL A 22 -25.48 45.12 -121.99
C VAL A 22 -26.61 44.70 -121.06
N GLN A 23 -27.77 44.30 -121.60
CA GLN A 23 -28.88 43.77 -120.80
C GLN A 23 -28.52 42.44 -120.12
N ASN A 24 -27.81 41.56 -120.82
CA ASN A 24 -27.31 40.31 -120.25
C ASN A 24 -26.24 40.55 -119.17
N LEU A 25 -25.35 41.53 -119.36
CA LEU A 25 -24.35 41.91 -118.36
C LEU A 25 -25.00 42.46 -117.08
N ILE A 26 -25.99 43.35 -117.22
CA ILE A 26 -26.76 43.89 -116.09
C ILE A 26 -27.53 42.78 -115.37
N SER A 27 -28.13 41.84 -116.12
CA SER A 27 -28.81 40.67 -115.55
C SER A 27 -27.86 39.76 -114.78
N ASN A 28 -26.65 39.53 -115.30
CA ASN A 28 -25.61 38.78 -114.60
C ASN A 28 -25.08 39.51 -113.36
N GLN A 29 -24.84 40.82 -113.44
CA GLN A 29 -24.40 41.62 -112.29
C GLN A 29 -25.46 41.65 -111.18
N LYS A 30 -26.75 41.71 -111.53
CA LYS A 30 -27.85 41.56 -110.56
C LYS A 30 -27.83 40.19 -109.88
N LYS A 31 -27.65 39.11 -110.63
CA LYS A 31 -27.53 37.75 -110.05
C LYS A 31 -26.33 37.63 -109.11
N ILE A 32 -25.18 38.21 -109.47
CA ILE A 32 -23.98 38.22 -108.62
C ILE A 32 -24.23 39.04 -107.35
N TYR A 33 -24.90 40.19 -107.46
CA TYR A 33 -25.26 41.03 -106.32
C TYR A 33 -26.23 40.31 -105.36
N ASP A 34 -27.25 39.64 -105.90
CA ASP A 34 -28.20 38.85 -105.11
C ASP A 34 -27.51 37.67 -104.41
N LEU A 35 -26.56 37.00 -105.09
CA LEU A 35 -25.74 35.94 -104.49
C LEU A 35 -24.85 36.47 -103.35
N LEU A 36 -24.20 37.62 -103.54
CA LEU A 36 -23.39 38.29 -102.52
C LEU A 36 -24.22 38.72 -101.31
N LEU A 37 -25.44 39.19 -101.52
CA LEU A 37 -26.38 39.51 -100.45
C LEU A 37 -26.74 38.28 -99.62
N GLU A 38 -26.92 37.14 -100.28
CA GLU A 38 -27.22 35.88 -99.60
C GLU A 38 -26.01 35.35 -98.82
N GLU A 39 -24.81 35.34 -99.42
CA GLU A 39 -23.56 35.02 -98.71
C GLU A 39 -23.32 35.96 -97.52
N GLN A 40 -23.62 37.26 -97.66
CA GLN A 40 -23.50 38.21 -96.56
C GLN A 40 -24.44 37.88 -95.40
N LYS A 41 -25.68 37.46 -95.67
CA LYS A 41 -26.62 37.01 -94.64
C LYS A 41 -26.11 35.75 -93.94
N ASP A 42 -25.63 34.78 -94.71
CA ASP A 42 -25.08 33.52 -94.18
C ASP A 42 -23.85 33.78 -93.29
N LEU A 43 -22.96 34.68 -93.70
CA LEU A 43 -21.80 35.09 -92.91
C LEU A 43 -22.20 35.81 -91.62
N ILE A 44 -23.22 36.68 -91.66
CA ILE A 44 -23.75 37.34 -90.47
C ILE A 44 -24.33 36.31 -89.49
N HIS A 45 -25.11 35.36 -90.00
CA HIS A 45 -25.69 34.29 -89.19
C HIS A 45 -24.58 33.43 -88.55
N SER A 46 -23.62 32.95 -89.35
CA SER A 46 -22.48 32.17 -88.86
C SER A 46 -21.64 32.92 -87.82
N ARG A 47 -21.40 34.22 -88.02
CA ARG A 47 -20.68 35.07 -87.05
C ARG A 47 -21.44 35.14 -85.73
N ASP A 48 -22.74 35.35 -85.77
CA ASP A 48 -23.57 35.52 -84.58
C ASP A 48 -23.72 34.19 -83.81
N ASP A 49 -23.89 33.08 -84.53
CA ASP A 49 -23.85 31.73 -83.96
C ASP A 49 -22.53 31.45 -83.26
N ARG A 50 -21.41 31.76 -83.92
CA ARG A 50 -20.07 31.56 -83.34
C ARG A 50 -19.83 32.43 -82.11
N ARG A 51 -20.36 33.66 -82.11
CA ARG A 51 -20.31 34.56 -80.95
C ARG A 51 -21.16 34.03 -79.80
N GLU A 52 -22.34 33.49 -80.08
CA GLU A 52 -23.21 32.89 -79.07
C GLU A 52 -22.59 31.64 -78.46
N MET A 53 -22.07 30.74 -79.29
CA MET A 53 -21.32 29.56 -78.81
C MET A 53 -20.13 29.96 -77.93
N THR A 54 -19.37 30.99 -78.32
CA THR A 54 -18.25 31.50 -77.50
C THR A 54 -18.72 32.01 -76.13
N LYS A 55 -19.85 32.72 -76.07
CA LYS A 55 -20.44 33.16 -74.79
C LYS A 55 -20.88 31.97 -73.93
N GLN A 56 -21.51 30.97 -74.53
CA GLN A 56 -21.94 29.76 -73.81
C GLN A 56 -20.75 28.98 -73.25
N PHE A 57 -19.67 28.82 -74.03
CA PHE A 57 -18.43 28.19 -73.54
C PHE A 57 -17.84 28.98 -72.38
N LYS A 58 -17.72 30.31 -72.49
CA LYS A 58 -17.24 31.15 -71.37
C LYS A 58 -18.07 30.96 -70.10
N ARG A 59 -19.39 31.05 -70.20
CA ARG A 59 -20.29 30.84 -69.04
C ARG A 59 -20.14 29.44 -68.42
N ARG A 60 -20.01 28.41 -69.26
CA ARG A 60 -19.80 27.04 -68.77
C ARG A 60 -18.46 26.90 -68.06
N THR A 61 -17.39 27.45 -68.62
CA THR A 61 -16.06 27.44 -68.01
C THR A 61 -16.06 28.17 -66.68
N GLU A 62 -16.60 29.40 -66.63
CA GLU A 62 -16.71 30.19 -65.40
C GLU A 62 -17.50 29.46 -64.31
N LYS A 63 -18.67 28.91 -64.66
CA LYS A 63 -19.48 28.12 -63.74
C LYS A 63 -18.70 26.89 -63.23
N MET A 64 -18.05 26.14 -64.13
CA MET A 64 -17.30 24.94 -63.76
C MET A 64 -16.11 25.27 -62.85
N THR A 65 -15.40 26.37 -63.09
CA THR A 65 -14.32 26.81 -62.17
C THR A 65 -14.84 27.21 -60.80
N LEU A 66 -16.02 27.84 -60.73
CA LEU A 66 -16.60 28.31 -59.48
C LEU A 66 -17.16 27.14 -58.66
N ASP A 67 -17.80 26.18 -59.32
CA ASP A 67 -18.24 24.91 -58.72
C ASP A 67 -17.03 24.12 -58.19
N PHE A 68 -15.94 24.02 -58.98
CA PHE A 68 -14.71 23.34 -58.55
C PHE A 68 -14.07 23.98 -57.31
N GLN A 69 -13.97 25.32 -57.26
CA GLN A 69 -13.43 26.02 -56.10
C GLN A 69 -14.30 25.82 -54.85
N LYS A 70 -15.62 25.78 -55.02
CA LYS A 70 -16.56 25.53 -53.92
C LYS A 70 -16.41 24.11 -53.38
N ASP A 71 -16.26 23.13 -54.26
CA ASP A 71 -16.02 21.75 -53.87
C ASP A 71 -14.67 21.60 -53.15
N GLU A 72 -13.61 22.23 -53.64
CA GLU A 72 -12.29 22.24 -53.00
C GLU A 72 -12.34 22.80 -51.57
N LEU A 73 -13.03 23.93 -51.37
CA LEU A 73 -13.26 24.51 -50.05
C LEU A 73 -14.05 23.55 -49.15
N SER A 74 -15.14 22.96 -49.65
CA SER A 74 -15.94 21.99 -48.90
C SER A 74 -15.12 20.78 -48.47
N TYR A 75 -14.29 20.21 -49.36
CA TYR A 75 -13.42 19.09 -49.03
C TYR A 75 -12.37 19.47 -47.99
N ARG A 76 -11.79 20.65 -48.10
CA ARG A 76 -10.80 21.13 -47.14
C ARG A 76 -11.42 21.30 -45.76
N ASP A 77 -12.61 21.87 -45.68
CA ASP A 77 -13.31 22.06 -44.40
C ASP A 77 -13.67 20.70 -43.77
N GLN A 78 -14.19 19.75 -44.55
CA GLN A 78 -14.44 18.38 -44.09
C GLN A 78 -13.15 17.72 -43.57
N LEU A 79 -12.04 17.86 -44.29
CA LEU A 79 -10.76 17.28 -43.88
C LEU A 79 -10.27 17.89 -42.56
N THR A 80 -10.43 19.21 -42.37
CA THR A 80 -10.08 19.85 -41.09
C THR A 80 -10.96 19.38 -39.94
N GLN A 81 -12.26 19.19 -40.17
CA GLN A 81 -13.18 18.69 -39.17
C GLN A 81 -12.87 17.25 -38.77
N GLU A 82 -12.63 16.36 -39.73
CA GLU A 82 -12.25 14.97 -39.46
C GLU A 82 -10.89 14.87 -38.77
N LYS A 83 -9.93 15.73 -39.14
CA LYS A 83 -8.63 15.79 -38.44
C LYS A 83 -8.80 16.20 -36.98
N ALA A 84 -9.62 17.22 -36.71
CA ALA A 84 -9.91 17.64 -35.33
C ALA A 84 -10.58 16.53 -34.51
N LYS A 85 -11.50 15.76 -35.10
CA LYS A 85 -12.11 14.58 -34.44
C LYS A 85 -11.09 13.51 -34.12
N VAL A 86 -10.18 13.19 -35.04
CA VAL A 86 -9.12 12.20 -34.81
C VAL A 86 -8.19 12.64 -33.69
N ASP A 87 -7.82 13.92 -33.65
CA ASP A 87 -6.96 14.43 -32.59
C ASP A 87 -7.66 14.40 -31.21
N GLN A 88 -8.97 14.69 -31.16
CA GLN A 88 -9.78 14.54 -29.95
C GLN A 88 -9.85 13.08 -29.48
N LEU A 89 -10.14 12.13 -30.38
CA LEU A 89 -10.20 10.71 -30.05
C LEU A 89 -8.85 10.17 -29.54
N LYS A 90 -7.73 10.62 -30.11
CA LYS A 90 -6.39 10.25 -29.63
C LYS A 90 -6.11 10.79 -28.22
N GLN A 91 -6.58 11.99 -27.92
CA GLN A 91 -6.46 12.55 -26.58
C GLN A 91 -7.28 11.73 -25.58
N GLU A 92 -8.55 11.43 -25.92
CA GLU A 92 -9.43 10.60 -25.09
C GLU A 92 -8.86 9.18 -24.87
N GLU A 93 -8.30 8.56 -25.91
CA GLU A 93 -7.60 7.26 -25.81
C GLU A 93 -6.41 7.34 -24.85
N GLY A 94 -5.62 8.41 -24.92
CA GLY A 94 -4.51 8.65 -24.00
C GLY A 94 -4.96 8.82 -22.55
N ASP A 95 -6.07 9.53 -22.33
CA ASP A 95 -6.66 9.73 -21.01
C ASP A 95 -7.22 8.42 -20.43
N LEU A 96 -7.96 7.66 -21.24
CA LEU A 96 -8.47 6.34 -20.88
C LEU A 96 -7.34 5.36 -20.56
N MET A 97 -6.27 5.32 -21.36
CA MET A 97 -5.10 4.48 -21.07
C MET A 97 -4.43 4.85 -19.75
N ARG A 98 -4.36 6.15 -19.40
CA ARG A 98 -3.84 6.58 -18.09
C ARG A 98 -4.74 6.11 -16.95
N GLN A 99 -6.05 6.25 -17.09
CA GLN A 99 -7.01 5.78 -16.08
C GLN A 99 -6.93 4.26 -15.90
N ILE A 100 -6.85 3.48 -16.98
CA ILE A 100 -6.69 2.02 -16.91
C ILE A 100 -5.44 1.65 -16.11
N ARG A 101 -4.30 2.32 -16.36
CA ARG A 101 -3.06 2.06 -15.62
C ARG A 101 -3.18 2.41 -14.13
N GLN A 102 -3.85 3.51 -13.80
CA GLN A 102 -4.08 3.91 -12.41
C GLN A 102 -4.97 2.90 -11.68
N VAL A 103 -6.08 2.49 -12.30
CA VAL A 103 -6.98 1.47 -11.72
C VAL A 103 -6.27 0.13 -11.56
N GLN A 104 -5.46 -0.29 -12.54
CA GLN A 104 -4.67 -1.52 -12.42
C GLN A 104 -3.62 -1.45 -11.30
N ALA A 105 -3.02 -0.28 -11.05
CA ALA A 105 -2.11 -0.09 -9.93
C ALA A 105 -2.85 -0.17 -8.59
N ALA A 106 -4.00 0.51 -8.48
CA ALA A 106 -4.83 0.48 -7.27
C ALA A 106 -5.32 -0.95 -6.94
N ILE A 107 -5.78 -1.72 -7.95
CA ILE A 107 -6.20 -3.11 -7.76
C ILE A 107 -5.05 -3.98 -7.23
N LYS A 108 -3.81 -3.77 -7.70
CA LYS A 108 -2.66 -4.52 -7.21
C LYS A 108 -2.33 -4.17 -5.77
N GLU A 109 -2.40 -2.90 -5.41
CA GLU A 109 -2.15 -2.42 -4.04
C GLU A 109 -3.21 -2.97 -3.06
N GLU A 110 -4.50 -2.85 -3.41
CA GLU A 110 -5.58 -3.45 -2.62
C GLU A 110 -5.46 -4.97 -2.54
N GLY A 111 -4.99 -5.63 -3.61
CA GLY A 111 -4.73 -7.07 -3.62
C GLY A 111 -3.71 -7.49 -2.55
N VAL A 112 -2.59 -6.78 -2.46
CA VAL A 112 -1.56 -7.03 -1.43
C VAL A 112 -2.12 -6.80 -0.02
N GLN A 113 -2.90 -5.73 0.16
CA GLN A 113 -3.52 -5.44 1.46
C GLN A 113 -4.54 -6.51 1.87
N ASN A 114 -5.33 -7.02 0.92
CA ASN A 114 -6.29 -8.09 1.16
C ASN A 114 -5.59 -9.41 1.50
N ASP A 115 -4.53 -9.74 0.78
CA ASP A 115 -3.71 -10.93 1.08
C ASP A 115 -3.12 -10.86 2.51
N TYR A 116 -2.62 -9.68 2.92
CA TYR A 116 -2.15 -9.45 4.29
C TYR A 116 -3.26 -9.62 5.34
N LEU A 117 -4.43 -9.01 5.13
CA LEU A 117 -5.57 -9.14 6.04
C LEU A 117 -6.08 -10.58 6.12
N ARG A 118 -6.04 -11.31 5.00
CA ARG A 118 -6.41 -12.73 4.94
C ARG A 118 -5.43 -13.58 5.73
N GLU A 119 -4.13 -13.34 5.60
CA GLU A 119 -3.11 -14.02 6.40
C GLU A 119 -3.33 -13.78 7.90
N GLN A 120 -3.60 -12.53 8.29
CA GLN A 120 -3.91 -12.19 9.68
C GLN A 120 -5.18 -12.89 10.20
N ALA A 121 -6.23 -12.94 9.39
CA ALA A 121 -7.46 -13.64 9.73
C ALA A 121 -7.26 -15.15 9.87
N ASP A 122 -6.44 -15.75 9.00
CA ASP A 122 -6.08 -17.16 9.06
C ASP A 122 -5.28 -17.47 10.34
N VAL A 123 -4.40 -16.56 10.79
CA VAL A 123 -3.69 -16.66 12.08
C VAL A 123 -4.65 -16.62 13.27
N ILE A 124 -5.60 -15.66 13.28
CA ILE A 124 -6.61 -15.54 14.36
C ILE A 124 -7.45 -16.81 14.44
N LYS A 125 -7.89 -17.34 13.30
CA LYS A 125 -8.66 -18.58 13.23
C LYS A 125 -7.86 -19.81 13.68
N ALA A 126 -6.54 -19.79 13.47
CA ALA A 126 -5.64 -20.88 13.85
C ALA A 126 -5.29 -20.89 15.35
N MET A 127 -5.65 -19.85 16.11
CA MET A 127 -5.33 -19.82 17.54
C MET A 127 -6.03 -20.97 18.30
N PRO A 128 -5.31 -21.69 19.17
CA PRO A 128 -5.89 -22.82 19.89
C PRO A 128 -6.95 -22.35 20.90
N ASP A 129 -8.13 -22.99 20.87
CA ASP A 129 -9.20 -22.75 21.84
C ASP A 129 -8.76 -23.16 23.24
N LYS A 130 -8.39 -22.20 24.08
CA LYS A 130 -8.11 -22.46 25.50
C LYS A 130 -9.44 -22.43 26.26
N LYS A 131 -9.89 -23.59 26.74
CA LYS A 131 -11.03 -23.69 27.66
C LYS A 131 -10.66 -23.04 28.99
N LEU A 132 -10.95 -21.75 29.13
CA LEU A 132 -10.82 -21.04 30.39
C LEU A 132 -11.97 -21.45 31.30
N VAL A 133 -11.64 -22.17 32.37
CA VAL A 133 -12.60 -22.46 33.44
C VAL A 133 -12.48 -21.32 34.44
N PHE A 134 -13.33 -20.32 34.28
CA PHE A 134 -13.47 -19.26 35.27
C PHE A 134 -14.13 -19.85 36.51
N ARG A 135 -13.33 -20.09 37.55
CA ARG A 135 -13.80 -20.49 38.89
C ARG A 135 -14.02 -19.26 39.80
N GLY A 136 -14.35 -18.12 39.20
CA GLY A 136 -14.72 -16.92 39.94
C GLY A 136 -16.18 -17.01 40.40
N ALA A 137 -16.49 -16.43 41.55
CA ALA A 137 -17.88 -16.17 41.93
C ALA A 137 -18.44 -15.08 40.99
N THR A 138 -19.52 -15.36 40.27
CA THR A 138 -20.24 -14.33 39.51
C THR A 138 -21.06 -13.50 40.48
N ALA A 139 -20.52 -12.38 40.94
CA ALA A 139 -21.29 -11.33 41.60
C ALA A 139 -22.06 -10.50 40.56
N GLU A 140 -23.10 -9.76 40.99
CA GLU A 140 -23.88 -8.89 40.11
C GLU A 140 -23.01 -7.77 39.51
N ALA A 141 -23.47 -7.18 38.40
CA ALA A 141 -22.70 -6.38 37.45
C ALA A 141 -22.01 -5.10 38.00
N ASP A 142 -22.20 -4.75 39.27
CA ASP A 142 -21.50 -3.64 39.94
C ASP A 142 -20.18 -4.07 40.64
N ASP A 143 -19.94 -5.38 40.80
CA ASP A 143 -18.71 -5.94 41.42
C ASP A 143 -17.76 -6.52 40.36
N TRP A 144 -17.39 -5.74 39.35
CA TRP A 144 -16.24 -6.10 38.50
C TRP A 144 -14.95 -5.91 39.30
N GLU A 145 -14.51 -6.96 40.01
CA GLU A 145 -13.13 -7.08 40.44
C GLU A 145 -12.24 -7.07 39.19
N MET A 146 -11.61 -5.92 38.91
CA MET A 146 -10.61 -5.82 37.87
C MET A 146 -9.51 -6.85 38.15
N PHE A 147 -9.23 -7.69 37.15
CA PHE A 147 -8.10 -8.61 37.21
C PHE A 147 -6.81 -7.79 37.16
N GLU A 148 -6.27 -7.44 38.33
CA GLU A 148 -5.06 -6.64 38.43
C GLU A 148 -3.83 -7.54 38.21
N MET A 149 -3.30 -7.53 36.99
CA MET A 149 -2.01 -8.14 36.68
C MET A 149 -0.89 -7.23 37.21
N ARG A 150 -0.40 -7.51 38.42
CA ARG A 150 0.71 -6.78 39.03
C ARG A 150 2.04 -7.25 38.46
N SER A 151 2.77 -6.35 37.82
CA SER A 151 4.14 -6.64 37.36
C SER A 151 5.14 -6.29 38.47
N GLU A 152 5.98 -7.25 38.83
CA GLU A 152 7.06 -7.07 39.81
C GLU A 152 8.42 -7.31 39.15
N VAL A 153 9.36 -6.39 39.36
CA VAL A 153 10.74 -6.49 38.88
C VAL A 153 11.67 -6.57 40.09
N ILE A 154 12.46 -7.64 40.15
CA ILE A 154 13.43 -7.85 41.23
C ILE A 154 14.78 -7.26 40.80
N TYR A 155 15.27 -6.30 41.57
CA TYR A 155 16.54 -5.65 41.35
C TYR A 155 17.56 -6.10 42.42
N PRO A 156 18.63 -6.81 42.04
CA PRO A 156 19.68 -7.23 42.98
C PRO A 156 20.56 -6.03 43.35
N MET A 157 20.80 -5.82 44.65
CA MET A 157 21.67 -4.73 45.14
C MET A 157 23.04 -5.26 45.53
N GLU A 158 24.10 -4.55 45.15
CA GLU A 158 25.46 -4.81 45.61
C GLU A 158 25.64 -4.36 47.07
N GLY A 159 26.56 -4.97 47.80
CA GLY A 159 26.86 -4.56 49.18
C GLY A 159 27.44 -3.14 49.24
N GLY A 160 27.03 -2.35 50.21
CA GLY A 160 27.45 -0.94 50.34
C GLY A 160 26.71 0.00 49.40
N THR A 161 25.47 -0.35 49.02
CA THR A 161 24.61 0.47 48.16
C THR A 161 23.28 0.78 48.85
N ALA A 162 22.66 1.91 48.50
CA ALA A 162 21.32 2.27 48.95
C ALA A 162 20.46 2.74 47.77
N LEU A 163 19.19 2.35 47.76
CA LEU A 163 18.19 2.86 46.85
C LEU A 163 17.34 3.89 47.58
N ILE A 164 17.14 5.05 46.96
CA ILE A 164 16.25 6.10 47.45
C ILE A 164 15.22 6.38 46.36
N THR A 165 13.94 6.25 46.68
CA THR A 165 12.82 6.65 45.83
C THR A 165 12.25 7.94 46.38
N PHE A 166 12.24 8.98 45.55
CA PHE A 166 11.66 10.28 45.87
C PHE A 166 10.21 10.36 45.40
N GLU A 167 9.42 11.22 46.03
CA GLU A 167 8.06 11.48 45.56
C GLU A 167 8.06 12.16 44.18
N GLU A 168 8.97 13.14 44.01
CA GLU A 168 9.14 13.93 42.78
C GLU A 168 10.32 13.44 41.92
N GLU A 169 10.10 13.34 40.60
CA GLU A 169 11.14 12.99 39.62
C GLU A 169 12.23 14.07 39.51
N ASP A 170 11.85 15.34 39.62
CA ASP A 170 12.79 16.48 39.51
C ASP A 170 13.87 16.43 40.60
N VAL A 171 13.52 16.00 41.81
CA VAL A 171 14.45 15.81 42.93
C VAL A 171 15.46 14.70 42.62
N ALA A 172 14.97 13.55 42.14
CA ALA A 172 15.83 12.43 41.76
C ALA A 172 16.83 12.85 40.66
N GLN A 173 16.38 13.61 39.66
CA GLN A 173 17.23 14.12 38.59
C GLN A 173 18.31 15.08 39.12
N ASN A 174 17.98 15.98 40.05
CA ASN A 174 18.94 16.90 40.64
C ASN A 174 20.05 16.17 41.42
N ILE A 175 19.67 15.13 42.18
CA ILE A 175 20.63 14.27 42.90
C ILE A 175 21.56 13.52 41.91
N LEU A 176 21.05 13.09 40.76
CA LEU A 176 21.83 12.44 39.70
C LEU A 176 22.78 13.43 39.00
N ASP A 177 22.34 14.67 38.78
CA ASP A 177 23.15 15.70 38.14
C ASP A 177 24.36 16.10 39.01
N MET A 178 24.20 16.10 40.34
CA MET A 178 25.28 16.36 41.30
C MET A 178 26.34 15.25 41.36
N LYS A 179 25.97 13.99 41.03
CA LYS A 179 26.78 12.75 40.99
C LYS A 179 27.49 12.33 42.27
N THR A 180 27.96 13.25 43.09
CA THR A 180 28.77 12.98 44.28
C THR A 180 28.25 13.81 45.44
N HIS A 181 27.99 13.15 46.56
CA HIS A 181 27.40 13.75 47.75
C HIS A 181 28.31 13.51 48.96
N HIS A 182 28.50 14.54 49.77
CA HIS A 182 29.28 14.47 51.00
C HIS A 182 28.33 14.42 52.20
N VAL A 183 28.09 13.21 52.69
CA VAL A 183 27.16 12.96 53.79
C VAL A 183 27.90 13.15 55.11
N ASP A 184 27.39 14.07 55.92
CA ASP A 184 27.85 14.31 57.28
C ASP A 184 27.15 13.32 58.22
N LEU A 185 27.92 12.42 58.82
CA LEU A 185 27.40 11.38 59.71
C LEU A 185 27.38 11.81 61.18
N GLY A 186 27.67 13.08 61.46
CA GLY A 186 27.81 13.62 62.81
C GLY A 186 29.23 13.44 63.38
N GLY A 187 29.66 14.41 64.18
CA GLY A 187 31.04 14.49 64.69
C GLY A 187 32.05 14.90 63.60
N ASP A 188 33.22 14.26 63.57
CA ASP A 188 34.29 14.50 62.58
C ASP A 188 34.25 13.50 61.39
N CYS A 189 33.16 12.73 61.24
CA CYS A 189 33.05 11.67 60.24
C CYS A 189 32.21 12.10 59.03
N ARG A 190 32.84 12.14 57.86
CA ARG A 190 32.17 12.40 56.56
C ARG A 190 32.43 11.27 55.59
N ILE A 191 31.38 10.85 54.89
CA ILE A 191 31.48 9.86 53.81
C ILE A 191 31.17 10.52 52.47
N THR A 192 31.76 9.97 51.41
CA THR A 192 31.47 10.39 50.03
C THR A 192 30.72 9.27 49.36
N VAL A 193 29.55 9.58 48.81
CA VAL A 193 28.69 8.62 48.09
C VAL A 193 28.47 9.10 46.67
N GLU A 194 28.37 8.16 45.73
CA GLU A 194 28.10 8.44 44.32
C GLU A 194 26.65 8.09 43.99
N SER A 195 25.92 9.01 43.34
CA SER A 195 24.58 8.77 42.81
C SER A 195 24.63 8.24 41.38
N ARG A 196 23.82 7.21 41.10
CA ARG A 196 23.68 6.57 39.79
C ARG A 196 22.21 6.31 39.50
N ALA A 197 21.84 6.35 38.22
CA ALA A 197 20.50 6.01 37.79
C ALA A 197 20.26 4.50 37.93
N VAL A 198 19.06 4.11 38.34
CA VAL A 198 18.65 2.70 38.41
C VAL A 198 18.10 2.28 37.06
N GLU A 199 18.76 1.35 36.38
CA GLU A 199 18.28 0.79 35.13
C GLU A 199 17.61 -0.58 35.36
N LEU A 200 16.34 -0.70 34.95
CA LEU A 200 15.58 -1.95 35.02
C LEU A 200 15.45 -2.59 33.64
N MET A 201 15.63 -3.90 33.58
CA MET A 201 15.36 -4.70 32.37
C MET A 201 13.85 -4.92 32.28
N LEU A 202 13.18 -4.17 31.42
CA LEU A 202 11.76 -4.35 31.16
C LEU A 202 11.56 -5.08 29.83
N PRO A 203 10.59 -6.00 29.74
CA PRO A 203 10.20 -6.56 28.44
C PRO A 203 9.62 -5.43 27.57
N SER A 204 10.19 -5.23 26.38
CA SER A 204 9.54 -4.43 25.34
C SER A 204 8.40 -5.24 24.71
N ALA A 205 7.44 -4.55 24.10
CA ALA A 205 6.33 -5.19 23.39
C ALA A 205 6.85 -6.34 22.52
N ALA A 206 6.43 -7.56 22.84
CA ALA A 206 6.77 -8.74 22.07
C ALA A 206 5.81 -8.80 20.88
N GLU A 207 6.23 -8.29 19.73
CA GLU A 207 5.53 -8.53 18.47
C GLU A 207 5.80 -9.97 18.05
N ILE A 208 4.91 -10.87 18.44
CA ILE A 208 4.96 -12.26 17.99
C ILE A 208 4.37 -12.29 16.58
N ASN A 209 5.24 -12.08 15.58
CA ASN A 209 4.90 -12.30 14.17
C ASN A 209 4.61 -13.79 13.97
N SER A 210 3.34 -14.17 14.10
CA SER A 210 2.89 -15.55 13.94
C SER A 210 2.40 -15.74 12.51
N SER A 211 2.89 -16.78 11.84
CA SER A 211 2.43 -17.16 10.50
C SER A 211 1.97 -18.62 10.48
N VAL A 212 1.06 -18.94 9.57
CA VAL A 212 0.53 -20.31 9.42
C VAL A 212 1.52 -21.14 8.62
N CYS A 213 1.98 -22.27 9.16
CA CYS A 213 2.82 -23.21 8.43
C CYS A 213 2.04 -23.90 7.30
N PRO A 214 2.55 -23.91 6.05
CA PRO A 214 1.89 -24.56 4.92
C PRO A 214 1.97 -26.10 4.95
N ASN A 215 2.91 -26.66 5.71
CA ASN A 215 3.23 -28.08 5.78
C ASN A 215 3.06 -28.70 7.17
N ARG A 216 2.61 -27.94 8.18
CA ARG A 216 2.43 -28.44 9.55
C ARG A 216 1.00 -28.22 10.04
N ILE A 217 0.45 -29.22 10.71
CA ILE A 217 -0.85 -29.13 11.37
C ILE A 217 -0.72 -29.45 12.85
N LEU A 218 -1.62 -28.87 13.64
CA LEU A 218 -1.81 -29.20 15.04
C LEU A 218 -3.09 -30.02 15.20
N VAL A 219 -2.97 -31.19 15.79
CA VAL A 219 -4.09 -32.11 16.06
C VAL A 219 -4.39 -32.13 17.55
N SER A 220 -5.60 -31.73 17.90
CA SER A 220 -6.12 -31.62 19.27
C SER A 220 -7.36 -32.49 19.48
N ASN A 221 -7.88 -32.52 20.72
CA ASN A 221 -8.97 -33.40 21.14
C ASN A 221 -8.65 -34.90 20.97
N LEU A 222 -7.43 -35.28 21.36
CA LEU A 222 -6.92 -36.64 21.21
C LEU A 222 -7.47 -37.59 22.29
N PRO A 223 -7.68 -38.88 21.98
CA PRO A 223 -8.09 -39.87 22.97
C PRO A 223 -6.95 -40.17 23.96
N LYS A 224 -7.30 -40.59 25.17
CA LYS A 224 -6.31 -41.04 26.16
C LYS A 224 -5.80 -42.43 25.78
N MET A 225 -4.60 -42.51 25.20
CA MET A 225 -3.91 -43.74 24.81
C MET A 225 -2.40 -43.53 24.84
N ASP A 226 -1.64 -44.58 24.53
CA ASP A 226 -0.17 -44.56 24.49
C ASP A 226 0.35 -43.66 23.34
N GLU A 227 1.40 -42.88 23.62
CA GLU A 227 1.93 -41.86 22.70
C GLU A 227 2.39 -42.43 21.36
N GLU A 228 3.09 -43.58 21.38
CA GLU A 228 3.59 -44.22 20.15
C GLU A 228 2.42 -44.73 19.29
N THR A 229 1.42 -45.32 19.95
CA THR A 229 0.23 -45.81 19.26
C THR A 229 -0.58 -44.68 18.64
N LEU A 230 -0.69 -43.54 19.33
CA LEU A 230 -1.42 -42.37 18.86
C LEU A 230 -0.74 -41.75 17.63
N LYS A 231 0.58 -41.54 17.69
CA LYS A 231 1.36 -40.99 16.57
C LYS A 231 1.22 -41.84 15.32
N ASN A 232 1.40 -43.16 15.45
CA ASN A 232 1.29 -44.10 14.34
C ASN A 232 -0.11 -44.08 13.69
N LYS A 233 -1.18 -43.99 14.50
CA LYS A 233 -2.56 -43.91 13.97
C LYS A 233 -2.83 -42.61 13.22
N LEU A 234 -2.33 -41.49 13.74
CA LEU A 234 -2.47 -40.18 13.10
C LEU A 234 -1.67 -40.12 11.81
N GLU A 235 -0.43 -40.61 11.82
CA GLU A 235 0.44 -40.72 10.65
C GLU A 235 -0.22 -41.56 9.54
N ILE A 236 -0.76 -42.74 9.85
CA ILE A 236 -1.48 -43.58 8.88
C ILE A 236 -2.77 -42.91 8.36
N HIS A 237 -3.43 -42.09 9.18
CA HIS A 237 -4.64 -41.40 8.75
C HIS A 237 -4.32 -40.24 7.81
N PHE A 238 -3.35 -39.40 8.18
CA PHE A 238 -2.97 -38.20 7.43
C PHE A 238 -2.01 -38.48 6.27
N SER A 239 -1.40 -39.66 6.19
CA SER A 239 -0.67 -40.12 4.99
C SER A 239 -1.58 -40.43 3.80
N LYS A 240 -2.89 -40.57 4.01
CA LYS A 240 -3.83 -40.95 2.95
C LYS A 240 -4.42 -39.73 2.26
N SER A 241 -4.18 -39.63 0.95
CA SER A 241 -4.78 -38.60 0.09
C SER A 241 -6.31 -38.58 0.11
N LYS A 242 -6.96 -39.71 0.42
CA LYS A 242 -8.42 -39.79 0.60
C LYS A 242 -8.95 -38.85 1.68
N HIS A 243 -8.15 -38.56 2.71
CA HIS A 243 -8.50 -37.65 3.79
C HIS A 243 -7.94 -36.23 3.58
N LYS A 244 -7.62 -35.88 2.32
CA LYS A 244 -6.89 -34.65 1.95
C LYS A 244 -5.50 -34.55 2.59
N GLY A 245 -4.94 -35.68 3.02
CA GLY A 245 -3.60 -35.80 3.57
C GLY A 245 -2.52 -36.00 2.51
N GLY A 246 -1.28 -36.14 2.94
CA GLY A 246 -0.08 -36.29 2.10
C GLY A 246 1.02 -37.01 2.84
N GLU A 247 2.15 -37.26 2.19
CA GLU A 247 3.29 -37.96 2.81
C GLU A 247 3.74 -37.23 4.09
N VAL A 248 3.77 -37.96 5.20
CA VAL A 248 4.13 -37.43 6.52
C VAL A 248 5.64 -37.59 6.70
N ASP A 249 6.31 -36.49 7.03
CA ASP A 249 7.73 -36.45 7.34
C ASP A 249 7.97 -36.77 8.82
N GLU A 250 7.21 -36.12 9.70
CA GLU A 250 7.40 -36.22 11.15
C GLU A 250 6.08 -36.10 11.93
N CYS A 251 6.01 -36.77 13.09
CA CYS A 251 4.87 -36.77 14.00
C CYS A 251 5.32 -36.60 15.47
N GLU A 252 5.13 -35.41 16.03
CA GLU A 252 5.61 -35.03 17.36
C GLU A 252 4.46 -34.88 18.36
N TYR A 253 4.64 -35.33 19.60
CA TYR A 253 3.65 -35.15 20.68
C TYR A 253 4.10 -33.99 21.57
N LEU A 254 3.21 -33.05 21.83
CA LEU A 254 3.44 -31.90 22.70
C LEU A 254 2.85 -32.21 24.09
N PRO A 255 3.68 -32.53 25.10
CA PRO A 255 3.20 -32.89 26.43
C PRO A 255 2.50 -31.73 27.14
N ASP A 256 2.92 -30.49 26.89
CA ASP A 256 2.38 -29.30 27.54
C ASP A 256 0.90 -29.04 27.20
N SER A 257 0.51 -29.30 25.94
CA SER A 257 -0.85 -29.07 25.44
C SER A 257 -1.65 -30.36 25.21
N GLY A 258 -1.00 -31.53 25.30
CA GLY A 258 -1.60 -32.82 24.95
C GLY A 258 -2.04 -32.93 23.49
N ALA A 259 -1.33 -32.23 22.59
CA ALA A 259 -1.63 -32.17 21.15
C ALA A 259 -0.53 -32.83 20.33
N VAL A 260 -0.80 -33.19 19.09
CA VAL A 260 0.18 -33.79 18.17
C VAL A 260 0.42 -32.84 17.00
N VAL A 261 1.68 -32.61 16.66
CA VAL A 261 2.09 -31.88 15.46
C VAL A 261 2.44 -32.90 14.38
N VAL A 262 1.83 -32.75 13.21
CA VAL A 262 2.15 -33.57 12.04
C VAL A 262 2.78 -32.67 10.98
N THR A 263 3.97 -33.05 10.52
CA THR A 263 4.74 -32.36 9.49
C THR A 263 4.67 -33.18 8.20
N PHE A 264 4.35 -32.53 7.09
CA PHE A 264 4.26 -33.14 5.77
C PHE A 264 5.48 -32.78 4.91
N VAL A 265 5.83 -33.68 4.00
CA VAL A 265 6.91 -33.47 3.02
C VAL A 265 6.51 -32.40 1.99
N GLU A 266 5.24 -32.38 1.58
CA GLU A 266 4.72 -31.42 0.60
C GLU A 266 4.11 -30.18 1.26
N ASP A 267 4.48 -29.00 0.75
CA ASP A 267 3.81 -27.75 1.06
C ASP A 267 2.38 -27.75 0.46
N ASN A 268 1.41 -27.16 1.17
CA ASN A 268 -0.03 -27.04 0.85
C ASN A 268 -0.96 -28.15 1.39
N ILE A 269 -0.42 -29.23 1.97
CA ILE A 269 -1.25 -30.27 2.59
C ILE A 269 -2.00 -29.72 3.81
N ALA A 270 -1.36 -28.85 4.61
CA ALA A 270 -1.98 -28.29 5.81
C ALA A 270 -3.24 -27.47 5.50
N LYS A 271 -3.24 -26.71 4.40
CA LYS A 271 -4.40 -25.91 3.98
C LYS A 271 -5.61 -26.79 3.67
N GLY A 272 -5.42 -27.87 2.91
CA GLY A 272 -6.49 -28.81 2.58
C GLY A 272 -7.08 -29.52 3.81
N LEU A 273 -6.23 -29.85 4.79
CA LEU A 273 -6.66 -30.50 6.04
C LEU A 273 -7.39 -29.54 6.99
N THR A 274 -6.98 -28.28 7.04
CA THR A 274 -7.55 -27.25 7.94
C THR A 274 -8.88 -26.67 7.45
N GLU A 275 -9.22 -26.83 6.16
CA GLU A 275 -10.58 -26.58 5.66
C GLU A 275 -11.62 -27.47 6.36
N CYS A 276 -11.23 -28.70 6.70
CA CYS A 276 -12.05 -29.64 7.44
C CYS A 276 -11.53 -29.72 8.87
N GLU A 277 -12.00 -28.84 9.75
CA GLU A 277 -11.55 -28.75 11.14
C GLU A 277 -11.67 -30.07 11.92
N PHE A 278 -12.60 -30.96 11.55
CA PHE A 278 -12.82 -32.22 12.26
C PHE A 278 -12.59 -33.43 11.37
N HIS A 279 -11.78 -34.37 11.85
CA HIS A 279 -11.44 -35.61 11.16
C HIS A 279 -11.78 -36.82 12.04
N ASP A 280 -12.44 -37.81 11.47
CA ASP A 280 -12.76 -39.06 12.17
C ASP A 280 -11.63 -40.07 11.97
N VAL A 281 -10.69 -40.09 12.91
CA VAL A 281 -9.53 -40.98 12.86
C VAL A 281 -9.92 -42.34 13.44
N ARG A 282 -9.65 -43.40 12.68
CA ARG A 282 -9.85 -44.77 13.14
C ARG A 282 -8.76 -45.16 14.13
N MET A 283 -9.13 -45.22 15.41
CA MET A 283 -8.22 -45.59 16.50
C MET A 283 -8.10 -47.11 16.59
N ASP A 284 -9.23 -47.83 16.64
CA ASP A 284 -9.27 -49.30 16.68
C ASP A 284 -10.11 -49.91 15.56
N LYS A 285 -10.17 -51.24 15.51
CA LYS A 285 -10.96 -52.00 14.50
C LYS A 285 -12.46 -51.65 14.50
N LYS A 286 -12.99 -51.01 15.55
CA LYS A 286 -14.42 -50.67 15.70
C LYS A 286 -14.72 -49.23 16.14
N THR A 287 -13.73 -48.42 16.50
CA THR A 287 -13.95 -47.08 17.06
C THR A 287 -13.22 -46.02 16.24
N SER A 288 -13.97 -45.01 15.80
CA SER A 288 -13.44 -43.76 15.25
C SER A 288 -13.56 -42.68 16.31
N HIS A 289 -12.53 -41.85 16.42
CA HIS A 289 -12.51 -40.72 17.34
C HIS A 289 -12.38 -39.42 16.53
N ARG A 290 -13.21 -38.44 16.86
CA ARG A 290 -13.25 -37.15 16.17
C ARG A 290 -12.15 -36.24 16.72
N VAL A 291 -11.06 -36.13 15.99
CA VAL A 291 -9.96 -35.21 16.31
C VAL A 291 -10.19 -33.86 15.65
N LYS A 292 -9.67 -32.79 16.26
CA LYS A 292 -9.71 -31.44 15.71
C LYS A 292 -8.35 -31.11 15.09
N VAL A 293 -8.34 -30.66 13.84
CA VAL A 293 -7.17 -30.29 13.08
C VAL A 293 -7.18 -28.77 12.88
N THR A 294 -6.13 -28.11 13.35
CA THR A 294 -5.91 -26.67 13.21
C THR A 294 -4.57 -26.41 12.52
N PRO A 295 -4.39 -25.27 11.84
CA PRO A 295 -3.11 -24.92 11.26
C PRO A 295 -2.06 -24.79 12.36
N PHE A 296 -0.82 -25.19 12.09
CA PHE A 296 0.27 -24.95 13.04
C PHE A 296 0.77 -23.51 12.86
N LEU A 297 0.83 -22.74 13.95
CA LEU A 297 1.39 -21.40 13.95
C LEU A 297 2.89 -21.48 14.21
N SER A 298 3.70 -21.04 13.24
CA SER A 298 5.11 -20.75 13.50
C SER A 298 5.20 -19.37 14.12
N GLY A 299 5.82 -19.26 15.29
CA GLY A 299 6.36 -17.98 15.72
C GLY A 299 7.54 -17.67 14.82
N GLY A 300 7.42 -16.67 13.94
CA GLY A 300 8.55 -16.14 13.19
C GLY A 300 9.63 -15.72 14.19
N GLY A 301 10.76 -16.41 14.17
CA GLY A 301 11.84 -16.30 15.17
C GLY A 301 12.59 -14.97 15.19
N GLU A 302 12.01 -13.89 14.70
CA GLU A 302 12.63 -12.56 14.60
C GLU A 302 11.85 -11.46 15.32
N GLY A 303 10.73 -11.78 15.98
CA GLY A 303 10.18 -10.94 17.02
C GLY A 303 11.05 -11.06 18.26
N GLY A 304 12.22 -10.41 18.25
CA GLY A 304 13.09 -10.35 19.41
C GLY A 304 12.22 -9.95 20.60
N ARG A 305 12.10 -10.82 21.61
CA ARG A 305 11.61 -10.46 22.94
C ARG A 305 12.62 -9.46 23.48
N GLY A 306 12.53 -8.23 22.98
CA GLY A 306 13.42 -7.15 23.31
C GLY A 306 13.28 -6.94 24.80
N THR A 307 14.38 -6.95 25.49
CA THR A 307 14.40 -6.40 26.84
C THR A 307 15.06 -5.05 26.69
N ARG A 308 14.40 -4.00 27.19
CA ARG A 308 14.90 -2.64 27.14
C ARG A 308 15.35 -2.25 28.54
N MET A 309 16.53 -1.67 28.63
CA MET A 309 16.96 -0.97 29.83
C MET A 309 16.18 0.35 29.91
N THR A 310 15.43 0.53 30.98
CA THR A 310 14.75 1.81 31.23
C THR A 310 15.10 2.28 32.63
N ALA A 311 15.48 3.55 32.71
CA ALA A 311 15.84 4.19 33.97
C ALA A 311 14.58 4.45 34.81
N CYS A 312 14.68 4.24 36.12
CA CYS A 312 13.65 4.65 37.06
C CYS A 312 13.71 6.16 37.25
N PRO A 313 12.65 6.92 36.92
CA PRO A 313 12.68 8.38 36.99
C PRO A 313 12.82 8.91 38.41
N ARG A 314 12.20 8.22 39.38
CA ARG A 314 12.11 8.66 40.78
C ARG A 314 13.11 7.99 41.72
N THR A 315 13.88 7.01 41.25
CA THR A 315 14.75 6.18 42.11
C THR A 315 16.22 6.35 41.75
N VAL A 316 17.03 6.63 42.78
CA VAL A 316 18.48 6.80 42.68
C VAL A 316 19.20 5.70 43.44
N LEU A 317 20.28 5.18 42.86
CA LEU A 317 21.21 4.26 43.52
C LEU A 317 22.41 5.05 44.06
N LEU A 318 22.61 4.98 45.37
CA LEU A 318 23.82 5.44 46.03
C LEU A 318 24.82 4.30 46.16
N THR A 319 26.07 4.58 45.79
CA THR A 319 27.19 3.63 45.86
C THR A 319 28.35 4.21 46.64
N GLY A 320 29.25 3.34 47.12
CA GLY A 320 30.43 3.75 47.89
C GLY A 320 30.17 3.96 49.38
N ILE A 321 29.10 3.37 49.94
CA ILE A 321 28.77 3.50 51.36
C ILE A 321 29.67 2.54 52.18
N PRO A 322 30.54 3.07 53.06
CA PRO A 322 31.43 2.23 53.88
C PRO A 322 30.71 1.69 55.12
N HIS A 323 31.20 0.57 55.66
CA HIS A 323 30.70 -0.01 56.91
C HIS A 323 31.33 0.71 58.11
N VAL A 324 30.79 1.90 58.44
CA VAL A 324 31.32 2.76 59.52
C VAL A 324 30.46 2.77 60.79
N MET A 325 29.19 2.40 60.68
CA MET A 325 28.23 2.43 61.79
C MET A 325 27.15 1.35 61.59
N ASP A 326 26.21 1.25 62.52
CA ASP A 326 25.10 0.32 62.43
C ASP A 326 24.13 0.69 61.29
N ARG A 327 23.39 -0.32 60.81
CA ARG A 327 22.53 -0.21 59.64
C ARG A 327 21.44 0.86 59.79
N GLU A 328 20.77 0.88 60.93
CA GLU A 328 19.62 1.75 61.19
C GLU A 328 20.09 3.20 61.28
N THR A 329 21.14 3.49 62.06
CA THR A 329 21.70 4.84 62.19
C THR A 329 22.24 5.37 60.86
N LEU A 330 22.91 4.54 60.05
CA LEU A 330 23.42 4.96 58.75
C LEU A 330 22.29 5.27 57.76
N GLN A 331 21.25 4.45 57.76
CA GLN A 331 20.07 4.64 56.92
C GLN A 331 19.37 5.95 57.29
N ASP A 332 19.13 6.21 58.57
CA ASP A 332 18.49 7.44 59.07
C ASP A 332 19.30 8.69 58.69
N LEU A 333 20.64 8.65 58.83
CA LEU A 333 21.50 9.79 58.48
C LEU A 333 21.55 10.06 56.98
N LEU A 334 21.53 9.02 56.15
CA LEU A 334 21.43 9.15 54.71
C LEU A 334 20.06 9.73 54.33
N GLU A 335 18.97 9.22 54.91
CA GLU A 335 17.61 9.72 54.66
C GLU A 335 17.51 11.22 55.01
N ILE A 336 17.97 11.62 56.20
CA ILE A 336 18.02 13.03 56.64
C ILE A 336 18.89 13.89 55.71
N HIS A 337 19.97 13.34 55.14
CA HIS A 337 20.83 14.10 54.22
C HIS A 337 20.12 14.38 52.89
N PHE A 338 19.46 13.37 52.34
CA PHE A 338 18.75 13.46 51.05
C PHE A 338 17.33 14.01 51.17
N GLN A 339 16.83 14.26 52.37
CA GLN A 339 15.60 15.02 52.62
C GLN A 339 15.84 16.55 52.66
N LYS A 340 17.09 17.00 52.77
CA LYS A 340 17.42 18.43 52.85
C LYS A 340 17.51 19.06 51.46
N ASP A 341 16.67 20.07 51.21
CA ASP A 341 16.67 20.88 49.98
C ASP A 341 18.05 21.46 49.63
N GLY A 342 18.84 21.84 50.66
CA GLY A 342 20.18 22.41 50.48
C GLY A 342 21.19 21.45 49.84
N ASN A 343 20.92 20.14 49.83
CA ASN A 343 21.73 19.11 49.18
C ASN A 343 21.11 18.64 47.84
N GLY A 344 20.10 19.37 47.34
CA GLY A 344 19.32 18.96 46.16
C GLY A 344 18.31 17.84 46.44
N GLY A 345 18.07 17.55 47.73
CA GLY A 345 17.13 16.53 48.21
C GLY A 345 15.67 16.98 48.23
N GLY A 346 14.79 16.11 48.72
CA GLY A 346 13.34 16.34 48.79
C GLY A 346 12.62 15.22 49.54
N GLU A 347 11.29 15.14 49.41
CA GLU A 347 10.49 14.12 50.12
C GLU A 347 10.79 12.71 49.60
N ILE A 348 11.08 11.80 50.53
CA ILE A 348 11.48 10.41 50.25
C ILE A 348 10.26 9.51 50.46
N GLU A 349 9.86 8.79 49.41
CA GLU A 349 8.78 7.81 49.45
C GLU A 349 9.26 6.49 50.08
N ALA A 350 10.48 6.06 49.73
CA ALA A 350 11.08 4.83 50.25
C ALA A 350 12.61 4.84 50.18
N MET A 351 13.26 4.25 51.19
CA MET A 351 14.69 4.02 51.20
C MET A 351 15.03 2.58 51.59
N LEU A 352 15.98 1.97 50.86
CA LEU A 352 16.48 0.64 51.14
C LEU A 352 18.01 0.63 51.10
N TYR A 353 18.67 0.31 52.23
CA TYR A 353 20.12 0.19 52.32
C TYR A 353 20.56 -1.28 52.39
N ASN A 354 21.56 -1.65 51.57
CA ASN A 354 22.22 -2.96 51.59
C ASN A 354 23.65 -2.84 52.17
N PRO A 355 23.92 -3.34 53.40
CA PRO A 355 25.24 -3.29 54.01
C PRO A 355 26.32 -4.08 53.25
N LEU A 356 27.59 -3.71 53.44
CA LEU A 356 28.72 -4.46 52.89
C LEU A 356 28.72 -5.92 53.41
N GLY A 357 28.82 -6.88 52.48
CA GLY A 357 28.83 -8.32 52.80
C GLY A 357 27.44 -8.96 52.93
N GLN A 358 26.35 -8.22 52.65
CA GLN A 358 25.00 -8.76 52.58
C GLN A 358 24.43 -8.72 51.14
N SER A 359 23.45 -9.58 50.87
CA SER A 359 22.72 -9.62 49.61
C SER A 359 21.27 -9.25 49.86
N THR A 360 20.86 -8.10 49.32
CA THR A 360 19.48 -7.60 49.39
C THR A 360 18.96 -7.37 47.97
N SER A 361 17.66 -7.56 47.75
CA SER A 361 17.01 -7.26 46.48
C SER A 361 15.83 -6.31 46.70
N ALA A 362 15.71 -5.30 45.84
CA ALA A 362 14.56 -4.41 45.80
C ALA A 362 13.49 -4.99 44.87
N VAL A 363 12.21 -4.77 45.20
CA VAL A 363 11.07 -5.17 44.37
C VAL A 363 10.39 -3.92 43.87
N PHE A 364 10.49 -3.67 42.57
CA PHE A 364 9.79 -2.58 41.89
C PHE A 364 8.43 -3.08 41.40
N ARG A 365 7.37 -2.33 41.71
CA ARG A 365 6.01 -2.64 41.29
C ARG A 365 5.51 -1.61 40.29
N SER A 366 4.72 -2.06 39.32
CA SER A 366 3.97 -1.16 38.44
C SER A 366 2.89 -0.44 39.24
N VAL A 367 2.94 0.89 39.27
CA VAL A 367 1.88 1.72 39.82
C VAL A 367 0.82 1.91 38.72
N SER A 368 -0.42 1.48 38.97
CA SER A 368 -1.52 1.71 38.04
C SER A 368 -1.85 3.21 38.01
N PRO A 369 -2.08 3.83 36.83
CA PRO A 369 -2.26 5.28 36.69
C PRO A 369 -3.46 5.84 37.45
N ASP A 370 -4.35 5.00 37.97
CA ASP A 370 -5.52 5.41 38.76
C ASP A 370 -5.20 5.74 40.23
N SER A 371 -3.97 5.49 40.70
CA SER A 371 -3.55 5.81 42.08
C SER A 371 -2.88 7.18 42.24
N GLN A 372 -2.81 8.00 41.17
CA GLN A 372 -2.36 9.39 41.24
C GLN A 372 -3.50 10.42 41.42
N ARG A 373 -4.69 9.97 41.82
CA ARG A 373 -5.84 10.83 42.11
C ARG A 373 -6.39 10.56 43.50
N GLU A 374 -5.62 10.86 44.53
CA GLU A 374 -6.16 11.21 45.85
C GLU A 374 -5.48 12.45 46.40
#